data_AF-A0A1Q3W1R0-F1
#
_entry.id   AF-A0A1Q3W1R0-F1
#
_cell.length_a   1.000
_cell.length_b   1.000
_cell.length_c   1.000
_cell.angle_alpha   90.00
_cell.angle_beta   90.00
_cell.angle_gamma   90.00
#
_symmetry.space_group_name_H-M   'P 1'
#
loop_
_entity.id
_entity.type
_entity.pdbx_description
1 polymer ?
#
loop_
_entity_poly.entity_id
_entity_poly.type
_entity_poly.pdbx_seq_one_letter_code
_entity_poly.pdbx_strand_id
1 'polypeptide(L)'
;MNHAFDLNQVIEISGDLAEVIKAYLTEDTTDEVLDLEIHENHLGERCVAVAIQTESLGKPVVQGAIVLVQPKPQEGTKAYLVSAIAEDEGPYASFCPQRILDLLSPTDNELALDWRERCRERLSDQMDEAPSSSMN
;
A
#
# COMPACT_ATOMS: atom_id res chain seq x y z
N MET A 1 -6.29 -2.59 20.97
CA MET A 1 -5.10 -2.52 20.09
C MET A 1 -5.51 -1.57 18.99
N ASN A 2 -4.90 -0.40 18.93
CA ASN A 2 -5.12 0.52 17.81
C ASN A 2 -4.33 -0.07 16.65
N HIS A 3 -5.00 -0.64 15.65
CA HIS A 3 -4.33 -1.05 14.44
C HIS A 3 -3.97 0.20 13.65
N ALA A 4 -2.76 0.27 13.09
CA ALA A 4 -2.30 1.37 12.24
C ALA A 4 -3.23 1.67 11.03
N PHE A 5 -4.16 0.75 10.74
CA PHE A 5 -5.10 0.80 9.63
C PHE A 5 -6.48 1.41 9.97
N ASP A 6 -6.81 1.62 11.26
CA ASP A 6 -8.17 2.00 11.68
C ASP A 6 -8.49 3.51 11.59
N LEU A 7 -7.54 4.38 11.22
CA LEU A 7 -7.69 5.83 11.31
C LEU A 7 -7.41 6.55 9.99
N ASN A 8 -8.48 7.07 9.39
CA ASN A 8 -8.38 8.09 8.36
C ASN A 8 -7.85 9.38 8.98
N GLN A 9 -6.69 9.84 8.53
CA GLN A 9 -6.03 11.03 9.07
C GLN A 9 -5.83 12.08 7.99
N VAL A 10 -6.12 13.34 8.32
CA VAL A 10 -5.71 14.46 7.47
C VAL A 10 -4.30 14.87 7.89
N ILE A 11 -3.34 14.77 6.98
CA ILE A 11 -1.95 15.18 7.20
C ILE A 11 -1.54 16.22 6.17
N GLU A 12 -0.59 17.08 6.55
CA GLU A 12 0.07 17.96 5.61
C GLU A 12 1.27 17.22 5.00
N ILE A 13 1.21 16.97 3.69
CA ILE A 13 2.33 16.33 3.00
C ILE A 13 3.24 17.43 2.46
N SER A 14 4.41 17.55 3.07
CA SER A 14 5.48 18.43 2.62
C SER A 14 6.77 17.62 2.46
N GLY A 15 7.30 17.56 1.23
CA GLY A 15 8.50 16.79 0.93
C GLY A 15 8.21 15.40 0.38
N ASP A 16 9.01 14.42 0.82
CA ASP A 16 8.99 13.06 0.29
C ASP A 16 7.79 12.27 0.82
N LEU A 17 6.93 11.81 -0.10
CA LEU A 17 5.74 11.04 0.25
C LEU A 17 6.08 9.71 0.92
N ALA A 18 7.14 9.03 0.49
CA ALA A 18 7.53 7.73 1.04
C ALA A 18 7.84 7.86 2.53
N GLU A 19 8.60 8.88 2.91
CA GLU A 19 8.98 9.13 4.31
C GLU A 19 7.78 9.53 5.16
N VAL A 20 6.85 10.31 4.61
CA VAL A 20 5.61 10.68 5.30
C VAL A 20 4.72 9.46 5.54
N ILE A 21 4.57 8.58 4.55
CA ILE A 21 3.76 7.36 4.70
C ILE A 21 4.40 6.37 5.67
N LYS A 22 5.74 6.22 5.65
CA LYS A 22 6.44 5.42 6.67
C LYS A 22 6.16 5.94 8.07
N ALA A 23 6.32 7.25 8.29
CA ALA A 23 6.07 7.87 9.58
C ALA A 23 4.61 7.66 10.05
N TYR A 24 3.64 7.79 9.14
CA TYR A 24 2.22 7.54 9.43
C TYR A 24 1.96 6.07 9.83
N LEU A 25 2.54 5.10 9.11
CA LEU A 25 2.30 3.67 9.36
C LEU A 25 2.98 3.14 10.62
N THR A 26 4.08 3.76 11.03
CA THR A 26 4.88 3.34 12.20
C THR A 26 4.71 4.28 13.39
N GLU A 27 3.74 5.19 13.36
CA GLU A 27 3.51 6.15 14.44
C GLU A 27 3.09 5.41 15.72
N ASP A 28 3.89 5.55 16.79
CA ASP A 28 3.68 4.91 18.08
C ASP A 28 3.60 3.36 18.07
N THR A 29 4.10 2.70 17.01
CA THR A 29 4.21 1.25 16.92
C THR A 29 5.65 0.77 16.84
N THR A 30 5.86 -0.54 16.98
CA THR A 30 7.15 -1.21 16.73
C THR A 30 7.26 -1.73 15.29
N ASP A 31 6.36 -1.29 14.41
CA ASP A 31 6.26 -1.80 13.06
C ASP A 31 7.35 -1.20 12.17
N GLU A 32 7.72 -1.94 11.12
CA GLU A 32 8.74 -1.51 10.17
C GLU A 32 8.21 -1.64 8.73
N VAL A 33 8.31 -0.57 7.94
CA VAL A 33 8.01 -0.62 6.50
C VAL A 33 9.23 -1.17 5.76
N LEU A 34 9.11 -2.37 5.22
CA LEU A 34 10.21 -3.06 4.53
C LEU A 34 10.39 -2.60 3.08
N ASP A 35 9.27 -2.35 2.39
CA ASP A 35 9.24 -1.85 1.02
C ASP A 35 7.92 -1.14 0.74
N LEU A 36 7.93 -0.22 -0.22
CA LEU A 36 6.75 0.51 -0.67
C LEU A 36 6.82 0.83 -2.18
N GLU A 37 5.65 0.90 -2.80
CA GLU A 37 5.47 1.31 -4.20
C GLU A 37 4.41 2.41 -4.26
N ILE A 38 4.77 3.54 -4.86
CA ILE A 38 3.84 4.67 -5.04
C ILE A 38 3.27 4.60 -6.45
N HIS A 39 1.96 4.53 -6.56
CA HIS A 39 1.22 4.69 -7.80
C HIS A 39 0.42 5.99 -7.78
N GLU A 40 0.66 6.88 -8.73
CA GLU A 40 -0.12 8.10 -8.91
C GLU A 40 -0.98 7.96 -10.18
N ASN A 41 -2.27 8.27 -10.07
CA ASN A 41 -3.15 8.31 -11.23
C ASN A 41 -3.16 9.71 -11.86
N HIS A 42 -3.77 9.83 -13.04
CA HIS A 42 -3.86 11.09 -13.80
C HIS A 42 -4.66 12.20 -13.08
N LEU A 43 -5.40 11.88 -12.02
CA LEU A 43 -6.14 12.83 -11.19
C LEU A 43 -5.31 13.32 -9.98
N GLY A 44 -4.06 12.85 -9.84
CA GLY A 44 -3.18 13.16 -8.71
C GLY A 44 -3.54 12.42 -7.42
N GLU A 45 -4.45 11.45 -7.49
CA GLU A 45 -4.69 10.53 -6.37
C GLU A 45 -3.55 9.53 -6.33
N ARG A 46 -3.01 9.32 -5.13
CA ARG A 46 -1.88 8.42 -4.94
C ARG A 46 -2.33 7.24 -4.10
N CYS A 47 -1.91 6.06 -4.53
CA CYS A 47 -2.07 4.83 -3.79
C CYS A 47 -0.68 4.26 -3.54
N VAL A 48 -0.39 3.86 -2.30
CA VAL A 48 0.91 3.31 -1.92
C VAL A 48 0.72 1.88 -1.47
N ALA A 49 1.32 0.92 -2.17
CA ALA A 49 1.39 -0.46 -1.71
C ALA A 49 2.58 -0.58 -0.76
N VAL A 50 2.40 -1.27 0.38
CA VAL A 50 3.44 -1.39 1.42
C VAL A 50 3.55 -2.83 1.92
N ALA A 51 4.76 -3.26 2.23
CA ALA A 51 5.02 -4.41 3.10
C ALA A 51 5.42 -3.90 4.48
N ILE A 52 4.65 -4.26 5.50
CA ILE A 52 4.88 -3.84 6.88
C ILE A 52 5.17 -5.09 7.72
N GLN A 53 6.29 -5.07 8.43
CA GLN A 53 6.59 -6.05 9.46
C GLN A 53 5.97 -5.59 10.77
N THR A 54 5.15 -6.45 11.37
CA THR A 54 4.51 -6.28 12.66
C THR A 54 4.87 -7.46 13.58
N GLU A 55 4.64 -7.32 14.88
CA GLU A 55 4.76 -8.44 15.81
C GLU A 55 3.40 -9.11 16.07
N SER A 56 3.28 -10.38 15.71
CA SER A 56 2.10 -11.20 16.00
C SER A 56 2.50 -12.42 16.83
N LEU A 57 1.89 -12.58 18.00
CA LEU A 57 2.18 -13.67 18.95
C LEU A 57 3.68 -13.82 19.28
N GLY A 58 4.40 -12.70 19.34
CA GLY A 58 5.85 -12.67 19.63
C GLY A 58 6.73 -13.14 18.47
N LYS A 59 6.21 -13.15 17.24
CA LYS A 59 6.97 -13.44 16.02
C LYS A 59 6.78 -12.30 15.02
N PRO A 60 7.83 -11.95 14.24
CA PRO A 60 7.68 -11.00 13.15
C PRO A 60 6.80 -11.63 12.06
N VAL A 61 5.80 -10.87 11.64
CA VAL A 61 4.91 -11.21 10.51
C VAL A 61 4.91 -10.03 9.56
N VAL A 62 5.03 -10.31 8.27
CA VAL A 62 4.99 -9.28 7.23
C VAL A 62 3.65 -9.35 6.52
N GLN A 63 2.92 -8.23 6.51
CA GLN A 63 1.61 -8.09 5.87
C GLN A 63 1.64 -6.98 4.82
N GLY A 64 0.80 -7.13 3.78
CA GLY A 64 0.57 -6.10 2.79
C GLY A 64 -0.48 -5.09 3.24
N ALA A 65 -0.37 -3.85 2.79
CA ALA A 65 -1.45 -2.87 2.88
C ALA A 65 -1.45 -1.91 1.67
N ILE A 66 -2.58 -1.26 1.46
CA ILE A 66 -2.75 -0.16 0.51
C ILE A 66 -3.04 1.11 1.29
N VAL A 67 -2.22 2.14 1.07
CA VAL A 67 -2.44 3.48 1.61
C VAL A 67 -2.99 4.39 0.52
N LEU A 68 -4.21 4.86 0.68
CA LEU A 68 -4.84 5.86 -0.18
C LEU A 68 -4.46 7.25 0.32
N VAL A 69 -3.99 8.11 -0.59
CA VAL A 69 -3.57 9.47 -0.32
C VAL A 69 -4.34 10.40 -1.27
N GLN A 70 -5.33 11.09 -0.72
CA GLN A 70 -6.27 11.89 -1.50
C GLN A 70 -6.14 13.38 -1.15
N PRO A 71 -6.01 14.29 -2.13
CA PRO A 71 -6.01 15.73 -1.86
C PRO A 71 -7.27 16.19 -1.11
N LYS A 72 -7.08 17.01 -0.07
CA LYS A 72 -8.17 17.64 0.70
C LYS A 72 -8.04 19.17 0.65
N PRO A 73 -8.35 19.79 -0.49
CA PRO A 73 -8.18 21.23 -0.67
C PRO A 73 -9.06 22.08 0.27
N GLN A 74 -10.11 21.50 0.88
CA GLN A 74 -10.92 22.19 1.89
C GLN A 74 -10.16 22.43 3.21
N GLU A 75 -9.19 21.57 3.53
CA GLU A 75 -8.38 21.64 4.76
C GLU A 75 -7.03 22.37 4.52
N GLY A 76 -6.63 22.53 3.26
CA GLY A 76 -5.44 23.29 2.85
C GLY A 76 -4.85 22.81 1.53
N THR A 77 -4.03 23.65 0.88
CA THR A 77 -3.40 23.33 -0.42
C THR A 77 -2.46 22.13 -0.38
N LYS A 78 -1.97 21.77 0.81
CA LYS A 78 -1.07 20.62 1.05
C LYS A 78 -1.69 19.57 1.96
N ALA A 79 -2.98 19.68 2.26
CA ALA A 79 -3.67 18.72 3.11
C ALA A 79 -4.11 17.50 2.29
N TYR A 80 -3.86 16.32 2.81
CA TYR A 80 -4.26 15.04 2.21
C TYR A 80 -4.95 14.19 3.25
N LEU A 81 -6.02 13.51 2.84
CA LEU A 81 -6.59 12.41 3.59
C LEU A 81 -5.77 11.16 3.30
N VAL A 82 -5.26 10.54 4.35
CA VAL A 82 -4.53 9.29 4.32
C VAL A 82 -5.36 8.22 5.00
N SER A 83 -5.49 7.07 4.34
CA SER A 83 -6.25 5.91 4.79
C SER A 83 -5.49 4.66 4.41
N ALA A 84 -5.15 3.80 5.37
CA ALA A 84 -4.49 2.53 5.10
C ALA A 84 -5.49 1.38 5.25
N ILE A 85 -5.46 0.43 4.33
CA ILE A 85 -6.33 -0.75 4.29
C ILE A 85 -5.41 -1.96 4.21
N ALA A 86 -5.44 -2.82 5.22
CA ALA A 86 -4.60 -4.01 5.29
C ALA A 86 -5.10 -5.10 4.33
N GLU A 87 -4.22 -6.02 3.94
CA GLU A 87 -4.56 -7.11 3.02
C GLU A 87 -5.75 -7.97 3.49
N ASP A 88 -5.91 -8.15 4.81
CA ASP A 88 -6.98 -8.91 5.42
C ASP A 88 -8.32 -8.16 5.51
N GLU A 89 -8.34 -6.88 5.12
CA GLU A 89 -9.55 -6.08 4.89
C GLU A 89 -9.98 -6.09 3.41
N GLY A 90 -9.17 -6.69 2.52
CA GLY A 90 -9.49 -6.87 1.11
C GLY A 90 -9.52 -5.56 0.29
N PRO A 91 -8.39 -4.83 0.17
CA PRO A 91 -8.36 -3.56 -0.54
C PRO A 91 -8.73 -3.73 -2.02
N TYR A 92 -9.53 -2.80 -2.56
CA TYR A 92 -9.93 -2.87 -3.95
C TYR A 92 -8.74 -2.72 -4.91
N ALA A 93 -7.78 -1.86 -4.57
CA ALA A 93 -6.62 -1.59 -5.41
C ALA A 93 -5.64 -2.78 -5.43
N SER A 94 -5.28 -3.27 -6.62
CA SER A 94 -4.47 -4.47 -6.84
C SER A 94 -3.15 -4.19 -7.57
N PHE A 95 -2.53 -3.03 -7.35
CA PHE A 95 -1.28 -2.64 -8.04
C PHE A 95 0.00 -3.06 -7.30
N CYS A 96 -0.11 -3.91 -6.27
CA CYS A 96 1.04 -4.34 -5.48
C CYS A 96 2.05 -5.11 -6.36
N PRO A 97 3.31 -4.67 -6.44
CA PRO A 97 4.31 -5.30 -7.29
C PRO A 97 4.82 -6.62 -6.70
N GLN A 98 5.35 -7.49 -7.58
CA GLN A 98 5.85 -8.82 -7.21
C GLN A 98 6.84 -8.78 -6.04
N ARG A 99 7.78 -7.81 -6.05
CA ARG A 99 8.79 -7.67 -5.00
C ARG A 99 8.21 -7.44 -3.60
N ILE A 100 7.07 -6.76 -3.50
CA ILE A 100 6.38 -6.54 -2.22
C ILE A 100 5.62 -7.81 -1.84
N LEU A 101 4.94 -8.44 -2.79
CA LEU A 101 4.24 -9.72 -2.57
C LEU A 101 5.18 -10.83 -2.08
N ASP A 102 6.43 -10.85 -2.55
CA ASP A 102 7.47 -11.83 -2.17
C ASP A 102 7.97 -11.64 -0.72
N LEU A 103 7.78 -10.47 -0.12
CA LEU A 103 8.13 -10.20 1.28
C LEU A 103 7.07 -10.69 2.26
N LEU A 104 5.84 -10.93 1.79
CA LEU A 104 4.70 -11.17 2.66
C LEU A 104 4.76 -12.56 3.29
N SER A 105 4.47 -12.61 4.59
CA SER A 105 4.39 -13.88 5.32
C SER A 105 3.20 -14.72 4.82
N PRO A 106 3.26 -16.05 4.93
CA PRO A 106 2.12 -16.91 4.68
C PRO A 106 0.91 -16.49 5.54
N THR A 107 -0.29 -16.60 4.98
CA THR A 107 -1.54 -16.25 5.65
C THR A 107 -2.64 -17.21 5.21
N ASP A 108 -3.58 -17.49 6.12
CA ASP A 108 -4.79 -18.27 5.85
C ASP A 108 -6.03 -17.37 5.71
N ASN A 109 -5.86 -16.04 5.75
CA ASN A 109 -6.96 -15.10 5.60
C ASN A 109 -7.43 -15.04 4.13
N GLU A 110 -8.70 -15.36 3.88
CA GLU A 110 -9.27 -15.44 2.55
C GLU A 110 -9.21 -14.10 1.79
N LEU A 111 -9.45 -12.97 2.46
CA LEU A 111 -9.39 -11.63 1.84
C LEU A 111 -7.96 -11.25 1.44
N ALA A 112 -6.98 -11.59 2.27
CA ALA A 112 -5.58 -11.39 1.97
C ALA A 112 -5.12 -12.25 0.79
N LEU A 113 -5.54 -13.51 0.75
CA LEU A 113 -5.21 -14.43 -0.35
C LEU A 113 -5.82 -13.94 -1.68
N ASP A 114 -7.10 -13.55 -1.68
CA ASP A 114 -7.78 -12.97 -2.85
C ASP A 114 -7.07 -11.70 -3.34
N TRP A 115 -6.75 -10.76 -2.44
CA TRP A 115 -6.07 -9.54 -2.83
C TRP A 115 -4.69 -9.81 -3.44
N ARG A 116 -3.90 -10.72 -2.84
CA ARG A 116 -2.59 -11.13 -3.37
C ARG A 116 -2.73 -11.78 -4.74
N GLU A 117 -3.76 -12.60 -4.97
CA GLU A 117 -4.04 -13.20 -6.28
C GLU A 117 -4.36 -12.14 -7.33
N ARG A 118 -5.29 -11.22 -7.04
CA ARG A 118 -5.62 -10.10 -7.94
C ARG A 118 -4.41 -9.24 -8.30
N CYS A 119 -3.47 -9.06 -7.38
CA CYS A 119 -2.21 -8.37 -7.67
C CYS A 119 -1.32 -9.16 -8.64
N ARG A 120 -1.20 -10.48 -8.46
CA ARG A 120 -0.41 -11.33 -9.37
C ARG A 120 -1.01 -11.45 -10.76
N GLU A 121 -2.34 -11.55 -10.86
CA GLU A 121 -3.06 -11.55 -12.14
C GLU A 121 -2.76 -10.29 -12.94
N ARG A 122 -2.90 -9.11 -12.31
CA ARG A 122 -2.57 -7.82 -12.94
C ARG A 122 -1.13 -7.77 -13.46
N LEU A 123 -0.16 -8.27 -12.68
CA LEU A 123 1.24 -8.29 -13.09
C LEU A 123 1.48 -9.19 -14.31
N SER A 124 0.77 -10.31 -14.39
CA SER A 124 0.82 -11.23 -15.53
C SER A 124 0.28 -10.56 -16.79
N ASP A 125 -0.88 -9.89 -16.68
CA ASP A 125 -1.49 -9.15 -17.80
C ASP A 125 -0.56 -8.04 -18.33
N GLN A 126 0.12 -7.31 -17.43
CA GLN A 126 1.08 -6.27 -17.82
C GLN A 126 2.33 -6.81 -18.52
N MET A 127 2.74 -8.05 -18.20
CA MET A 127 3.87 -8.70 -18.87
C MET A 127 3.49 -9.17 -20.29
N ASP A 128 2.23 -9.53 -20.51
CA ASP A 128 1.70 -9.89 -21.84
C ASP A 128 1.46 -8.65 -22.74
N GLU A 129 1.26 -7.45 -22.17
CA GLU A 129 1.06 -6.18 -22.91
C GLU A 129 2.37 -5.39 -23.22
N ALA A 130 3.54 -5.83 -22.78
CA ALA A 130 4.81 -5.17 -23.14
C ALA A 130 5.15 -5.39 -24.65
N PRO A 131 5.66 -4.37 -25.38
CA PRO A 131 5.21 -4.12 -26.74
C PRO A 131 5.87 -5.02 -27.79
N SER A 132 5.02 -5.74 -28.52
CA SER A 132 5.13 -5.78 -29.99
C SER A 132 4.96 -4.35 -30.54
N SER A 133 6.02 -3.56 -30.51
CA SER A 133 6.18 -2.35 -31.32
C SER A 133 7.63 -2.25 -31.76
N SER A 134 8.03 -3.23 -32.55
CA SER A 134 9.02 -3.09 -33.61
C SER A 134 8.29 -3.34 -34.93
N MET A 135 8.63 -2.56 -35.96
CA MET A 135 7.85 -2.26 -37.17
C MET A 135 6.94 -1.06 -36.89
N ASN A 136 7.23 0.15 -37.39
CA ASN A 136 7.52 0.49 -38.79
C ASN A 136 8.52 1.65 -38.91
#